data_AF-A0A0R0LVR3-F1
#
_entry.id   AF-A0A0R0LVR3-F1
#
_cell.length_a   1.000
_cell.length_b   1.000
_cell.length_c   1.000
_cell.angle_alpha   90.00
_cell.angle_beta   90.00
_cell.angle_gamma   90.00
#
_symmetry.space_group_name_H-M   'P 1'
#
loop_
_entity.id
_entity.type
_entity.pdbx_description
1 polymer ?
#
loop_
_entity_poly.entity_id
_entity_poly.type
_entity_poly.pdbx_seq_one_letter_code
_entity_poly.pdbx_strand_id
1 'polypeptide(L)'
;MPANIEYFLFGMLFVYFLDQKTPIFTVYSTLSCMYTAFLFVSNDVKMDLLLDISELLTFVGMLSLESFILQKILRLRLISFFGGMCSLSGFVLFLYTLRHIWSQNAYRSTTGPFSIVRHPLHTSLLIFLAGSCVYLASFGSLFVLIWYLKTYNVKYQQLDDSLRTSREYYLNTRAGIPFLTNIEQK
;
A
#
# COMPACT_ATOMS: atom_id res chain seq x y z
N MET A 1 16.29 -15.62 9.96
CA MET A 1 15.48 -16.49 10.83
C MET A 1 14.26 -15.85 11.52
N PRO A 2 14.06 -14.50 11.62
CA PRO A 2 12.80 -13.95 12.18
C PRO A 2 11.58 -14.00 11.20
N ALA A 3 11.82 -14.08 9.90
CA ALA A 3 10.76 -14.02 8.87
C ALA A 3 9.68 -15.12 8.96
N ASN A 4 10.00 -16.30 9.52
CA ASN A 4 9.05 -17.42 9.60
C ASN A 4 7.95 -17.19 10.66
N ILE A 5 8.29 -16.51 11.76
CA ILE A 5 7.33 -16.21 12.83
C ILE A 5 6.38 -15.10 12.39
N GLU A 6 6.90 -14.08 11.73
CA GLU A 6 6.11 -12.97 11.19
C GLU A 6 5.13 -13.45 10.12
N TYR A 7 5.60 -14.28 9.18
CA TYR A 7 4.75 -14.91 8.16
C TYR A 7 3.59 -15.70 8.78
N PHE A 8 3.90 -16.54 9.78
CA PHE A 8 2.90 -17.32 10.49
C PHE A 8 1.90 -16.43 11.26
N LEU A 9 2.40 -15.38 11.93
CA LEU A 9 1.58 -14.46 12.70
C LEU A 9 0.60 -13.69 11.80
N PHE A 10 1.08 -13.12 10.70
CA PHE A 10 0.20 -12.40 9.76
C PHE A 10 -0.78 -13.34 9.05
N GLY A 11 -0.38 -14.58 8.74
CA GLY A 11 -1.28 -15.61 8.22
C GLY A 11 -2.40 -15.97 9.21
N MET A 12 -2.07 -16.13 10.50
CA MET A 12 -3.05 -16.37 11.57
C MET A 12 -3.99 -15.18 11.75
N LEU A 13 -3.46 -13.95 11.73
CA LEU A 13 -4.26 -12.72 11.81
C LEU A 13 -5.22 -12.59 10.62
N PHE A 14 -4.78 -12.94 9.41
CA PHE A 14 -5.64 -12.97 8.22
C PHE A 14 -6.88 -13.84 8.44
N VAL A 15 -6.67 -15.10 8.87
CA VAL A 15 -7.75 -16.07 9.12
C VAL A 15 -8.65 -15.60 10.26
N TYR A 16 -8.05 -15.14 11.37
CA TYR A 16 -8.78 -14.67 12.54
C TYR A 16 -9.69 -13.48 12.21
N PHE A 17 -9.19 -12.50 11.46
CA PHE A 17 -9.98 -11.34 11.08
C PHE A 17 -11.01 -11.63 9.98
N LEU A 18 -10.81 -12.66 9.17
CA LEU A 18 -11.77 -13.06 8.13
C LEU A 18 -13.06 -13.63 8.74
N ASP A 19 -12.97 -14.29 9.89
CA ASP A 19 -14.13 -14.80 10.63
C ASP A 19 -15.01 -13.67 11.20
N GLN A 20 -14.42 -12.50 11.42
CA GLN A 20 -15.12 -11.36 12.00
C GLN A 20 -15.89 -10.57 10.93
N LYS A 21 -17.22 -10.47 11.09
CA LYS A 21 -18.13 -9.82 10.12
C LYS A 21 -18.14 -8.28 10.16
N THR A 22 -17.07 -7.63 10.62
CA THR A 22 -17.01 -6.16 10.66
C THR A 22 -16.15 -5.59 9.53
N PRO A 23 -16.51 -4.42 8.97
CA PRO A 23 -15.77 -3.80 7.87
C PRO A 23 -14.29 -3.58 8.18
N ILE A 24 -13.99 -3.24 9.44
CA ILE A 24 -12.62 -2.96 9.89
C ILE A 24 -11.77 -4.23 9.91
N PHE A 25 -12.34 -5.37 10.31
CA PHE A 25 -11.63 -6.63 10.27
C PHE A 25 -11.40 -7.12 8.83
N THR A 26 -12.24 -6.74 7.86
CA THR A 26 -11.95 -6.96 6.43
C THR A 26 -10.70 -6.20 5.99
N VAL A 27 -10.51 -4.95 6.43
CA VAL A 27 -9.30 -4.16 6.13
C VAL A 27 -8.07 -4.79 6.79
N TYR A 28 -8.19 -5.22 8.05
CA TYR A 28 -7.11 -5.92 8.75
C TYR A 28 -6.72 -7.24 8.09
N SER A 29 -7.71 -8.03 7.68
CA SER A 29 -7.50 -9.29 6.98
C SER A 29 -6.76 -9.05 5.66
N THR A 30 -7.30 -8.18 4.79
CA THR A 30 -6.66 -7.86 3.50
C THR A 30 -5.26 -7.30 3.66
N LEU A 31 -5.03 -6.41 4.62
CA LEU A 31 -3.70 -5.89 4.93
C LEU A 31 -2.73 -6.99 5.43
N SER A 32 -3.19 -7.87 6.32
CA SER A 32 -2.38 -9.00 6.81
C SER A 32 -2.00 -9.95 5.67
N CYS A 33 -2.90 -10.18 4.71
CA CYS A 33 -2.62 -10.93 3.49
C CYS A 33 -1.54 -10.24 2.62
N MET A 34 -1.67 -8.92 2.39
CA MET A 34 -0.65 -8.15 1.65
C MET A 34 0.73 -8.26 2.30
N TYR A 35 0.82 -8.12 3.63
CA TYR A 35 2.09 -8.27 4.34
C TYR A 35 2.66 -9.67 4.27
N THR A 36 1.81 -10.69 4.43
CA THR A 36 2.24 -12.09 4.31
C THR A 36 2.83 -12.34 2.92
N ALA A 37 2.17 -11.87 1.87
CA ALA A 37 2.67 -11.96 0.49
C ALA A 37 3.97 -11.16 0.29
N PHE A 38 4.06 -9.95 0.86
CA PHE A 38 5.26 -9.12 0.78
C PHE A 38 6.46 -9.80 1.44
N LEU A 39 6.31 -10.30 2.67
CA LEU A 39 7.38 -11.00 3.40
C LEU A 39 7.82 -12.27 2.66
N PHE A 40 6.88 -13.00 2.07
CA PHE A 40 7.18 -14.17 1.26
C PHE A 40 8.10 -13.82 0.08
N VAL A 41 7.73 -12.82 -0.73
CA VAL A 41 8.55 -12.42 -1.88
C VAL A 41 9.84 -11.72 -1.44
N SER A 42 9.82 -11.01 -0.31
CA SER A 42 10.99 -10.29 0.21
C SER A 42 12.09 -11.22 0.73
N ASN A 43 11.76 -12.47 1.05
CA ASN A 43 12.76 -13.49 1.40
C ASN A 43 13.59 -13.91 0.19
N ASP A 44 12.97 -13.95 -1.01
CA ASP A 44 13.62 -14.36 -2.26
C ASP A 44 14.28 -13.15 -2.98
N VAL A 45 13.63 -11.99 -2.93
CA VAL A 45 14.08 -10.76 -3.59
C VAL A 45 14.19 -9.66 -2.55
N LYS A 46 15.37 -9.07 -2.36
CA LYS A 46 15.51 -7.91 -1.45
C LYS A 46 14.65 -6.76 -1.98
N MET A 47 13.61 -6.41 -1.22
CA MET A 47 12.69 -5.32 -1.51
C MET A 47 12.63 -4.39 -0.31
N ASP A 48 12.59 -3.08 -0.58
CA ASP A 48 12.45 -2.07 0.45
C ASP A 48 11.03 -1.49 0.39
N LEU A 49 10.29 -1.61 1.50
CA LEU A 49 9.01 -0.93 1.66
C LEU A 49 9.26 0.46 2.27
N LEU A 50 8.88 1.53 1.58
CA LEU A 50 9.20 2.88 2.04
C LEU A 50 8.39 3.31 3.27
N LEU A 51 7.17 2.77 3.44
CA LEU A 51 6.49 2.83 4.73
C LEU A 51 7.02 1.72 5.62
N ASP A 52 7.65 2.11 6.73
CA ASP A 52 8.04 1.14 7.75
C ASP A 52 6.80 0.46 8.33
N ILE A 53 6.96 -0.81 8.74
CA ILE A 53 5.88 -1.60 9.35
C ILE A 53 5.32 -0.88 10.58
N SER A 54 6.18 -0.21 11.36
CA SER A 54 5.78 0.57 12.54
C SER A 54 4.89 1.76 12.19
N GLU A 55 5.21 2.49 11.12
CA GLU A 55 4.43 3.63 10.65
C GLU A 55 3.07 3.16 10.11
N LEU A 56 3.04 2.04 9.37
CA LEU A 56 1.79 1.48 8.90
C LEU A 56 0.91 0.93 10.03
N LEU A 57 1.50 0.25 11.01
CA LEU A 57 0.76 -0.21 12.20
C LEU A 57 0.17 0.97 12.97
N THR A 58 0.93 2.07 13.10
CA THR A 58 0.45 3.31 13.72
C THR A 58 -0.73 3.88 12.95
N PHE A 59 -0.62 3.94 11.63
CA PHE A 59 -1.70 4.41 10.75
C PHE A 59 -2.97 3.56 10.88
N VAL A 60 -2.82 2.24 10.83
CA VAL A 60 -3.95 1.29 10.93
C VAL A 60 -4.56 1.31 12.34
N GLY A 61 -3.75 1.53 13.36
CA GLY A 61 -4.20 1.78 14.73
C GLY A 61 -5.07 3.04 14.83
N MET A 62 -4.61 4.16 14.26
CA MET A 62 -5.41 5.40 14.21
C MET A 62 -6.71 5.23 13.41
N LEU A 63 -6.62 4.57 12.25
CA LEU A 63 -7.78 4.21 11.41
C LEU A 63 -8.82 3.43 12.22
N SER A 64 -8.34 2.56 13.10
CA SER A 64 -9.21 1.72 13.92
C SER A 64 -9.91 2.49 15.01
N LEU A 65 -9.18 3.31 15.75
CA LEU A 65 -9.76 4.18 16.76
C LEU A 65 -10.83 5.09 16.15
N GLU A 66 -10.52 5.68 15.00
CA GLU A 66 -11.46 6.54 14.29
C GLU A 66 -12.70 5.76 13.82
N SER A 67 -12.50 4.58 13.21
CA SER A 67 -13.60 3.73 12.77
C SER A 67 -14.51 3.31 13.93
N PHE A 68 -13.97 2.97 15.10
CA PHE A 68 -14.78 2.60 16.28
C PHE A 68 -15.66 3.76 16.77
N ILE A 69 -15.16 5.00 16.69
CA ILE A 69 -15.88 6.20 17.13
C ILE A 69 -16.89 6.66 16.07
N LEU A 70 -16.50 6.71 14.79
CA LEU A 70 -17.26 7.37 13.72
C LEU A 70 -18.12 6.43 12.87
N GLN A 71 -17.93 5.10 12.91
CA GLN A 71 -18.73 4.16 12.09
C GLN A 71 -20.23 4.29 12.32
N LYS A 72 -20.65 4.64 13.55
CA LYS A 72 -22.07 4.78 13.90
C LYS A 72 -22.71 6.06 13.36
N ILE A 73 -21.92 7.07 12.98
CA ILE A 73 -22.41 8.43 12.74
C ILE A 73 -22.30 8.82 11.25
N LEU A 74 -21.19 8.48 10.58
CA LEU A 74 -20.86 9.05 9.26
C LEU A 74 -20.87 8.07 8.08
N ARG A 75 -21.18 6.78 8.29
CA ARG A 75 -21.03 5.79 7.23
C ARG A 75 -22.13 5.88 6.16
N LEU A 76 -21.86 6.66 5.12
CA LEU A 76 -22.68 6.72 3.91
C LEU A 76 -22.42 5.48 3.03
N ARG A 77 -23.47 4.70 2.75
CA ARG A 77 -23.38 3.40 2.06
C ARG A 77 -22.72 3.49 0.68
N LEU A 78 -23.05 4.51 -0.10
CA LEU A 78 -22.49 4.72 -1.44
C LEU A 78 -21.00 5.07 -1.40
N ILE A 79 -20.61 6.00 -0.53
CA ILE A 79 -19.21 6.41 -0.37
C ILE A 79 -18.37 5.22 0.12
N SER A 80 -18.90 4.48 1.10
CA SER A 80 -18.26 3.26 1.60
C SER A 80 -18.10 2.22 0.47
N PHE A 81 -19.10 2.02 -0.39
CA PHE A 81 -18.98 1.11 -1.54
C PHE A 81 -17.84 1.50 -2.49
N PHE A 82 -17.75 2.78 -2.88
CA PHE A 82 -16.63 3.25 -3.73
C PHE A 82 -15.29 3.13 -3.03
N GLY A 83 -15.23 3.41 -1.73
CA GLY A 83 -14.02 3.20 -0.92
C GLY A 83 -13.58 1.74 -0.90
N GLY A 84 -14.54 0.81 -0.73
CA GLY A 84 -14.28 -0.63 -0.77
C GLY A 84 -13.76 -1.10 -2.13
N MET A 85 -14.34 -0.61 -3.23
CA MET A 85 -13.87 -0.90 -4.59
C MET A 85 -12.45 -0.38 -4.84
N CYS A 86 -12.14 0.82 -4.33
CA CYS A 86 -10.81 1.42 -4.40
C CYS A 86 -9.80 0.62 -3.55
N SER A 87 -10.19 0.21 -2.34
CA SER A 87 -9.37 -0.64 -1.48
C SER A 87 -9.06 -1.98 -2.18
N LEU A 88 -10.09 -2.61 -2.76
CA LEU A 88 -9.94 -3.88 -3.48
C LEU A 88 -9.03 -3.75 -4.71
N SER A 89 -9.14 -2.67 -5.48
CA SER A 89 -8.26 -2.46 -6.64
C SER A 89 -6.80 -2.28 -6.21
N GLY A 90 -6.54 -1.54 -5.12
CA GLY A 90 -5.21 -1.43 -4.51
C GLY A 90 -4.66 -2.78 -4.07
N PHE A 91 -5.48 -3.59 -3.39
CA PHE A 91 -5.12 -4.94 -2.97
C PHE A 91 -4.73 -5.85 -4.14
N VAL A 92 -5.56 -5.90 -5.19
CA VAL A 92 -5.30 -6.73 -6.38
C VAL A 92 -4.04 -6.27 -7.12
N LEU A 93 -3.86 -4.97 -7.30
CA LEU A 93 -2.66 -4.40 -7.92
C LEU A 93 -1.39 -4.73 -7.12
N PHE A 94 -1.47 -4.73 -5.79
CA PHE A 94 -0.35 -5.06 -4.92
C PHE A 94 0.09 -6.52 -5.09
N LEU A 95 -0.87 -7.46 -5.04
CA LEU A 95 -0.59 -8.89 -5.26
C LEU A 95 -0.07 -9.16 -6.68
N TYR A 96 -0.65 -8.50 -7.68
CA TYR A 96 -0.19 -8.61 -9.07
C TYR A 96 1.26 -8.11 -9.22
N THR A 97 1.60 -7.01 -8.57
CA THR A 97 2.96 -6.44 -8.57
C THR A 97 3.94 -7.38 -7.89
N LEU A 98 3.60 -7.93 -6.72
CA LEU A 98 4.42 -8.91 -6.01
C LEU A 98 4.66 -10.17 -6.83
N ARG A 99 3.60 -10.70 -7.46
CA ARG A 99 3.71 -11.85 -8.36
C ARG A 99 4.65 -11.57 -9.54
N HIS A 100 4.58 -10.36 -10.10
CA HIS A 100 5.46 -9.97 -11.20
C HIS A 100 6.93 -9.89 -10.74
N ILE A 101 7.19 -9.28 -9.57
CA ILE A 101 8.55 -9.20 -8.99
C ILE A 101 9.11 -10.60 -8.75
N TRP A 102 8.31 -11.48 -8.14
CA TRP A 102 8.70 -12.87 -7.87
C TRP A 102 8.99 -13.64 -9.17
N SER A 103 8.12 -13.52 -10.18
CA SER A 103 8.31 -14.20 -11.47
C SER A 103 9.55 -13.73 -12.23
N GLN A 104 9.96 -12.47 -12.07
CA GLN A 104 11.13 -11.90 -12.74
C GLN A 104 12.40 -12.03 -11.89
N ASN A 105 12.30 -12.46 -10.63
CA ASN A 105 13.38 -12.40 -9.63
C ASN A 105 14.07 -11.02 -9.58
N ALA A 106 13.33 -9.95 -9.87
CA ALA A 106 13.87 -8.61 -10.04
C ALA A 106 12.90 -7.57 -9.50
N TYR A 107 13.34 -6.83 -8.47
CA TYR A 107 12.59 -5.69 -7.91
C TYR A 107 12.49 -4.50 -8.87
N ARG A 108 13.42 -4.40 -9.83
CA ARG A 108 13.55 -3.29 -10.79
C ARG A 108 13.37 -3.77 -12.23
N SER A 109 12.16 -4.22 -12.55
CA SER A 109 11.75 -4.54 -13.92
C SER A 109 11.30 -3.27 -14.64
N THR A 110 11.42 -3.23 -15.97
CA THR A 110 10.83 -2.18 -16.84
C THR A 110 9.57 -2.67 -17.56
N THR A 111 9.10 -3.87 -17.22
CA THR A 111 7.95 -4.52 -17.88
C THR A 111 6.78 -4.69 -16.91
N GLY A 112 5.60 -5.01 -17.44
CA GLY A 112 4.41 -5.27 -16.61
C GLY A 112 3.93 -4.03 -15.85
N PRO A 113 3.62 -4.12 -14.54
CA PRO A 113 3.19 -2.97 -13.73
C PRO A 113 4.18 -1.79 -13.76
N PHE A 114 5.47 -2.11 -13.88
CA PHE A 114 6.54 -1.12 -13.88
C PHE A 114 6.59 -0.29 -15.17
N SER A 115 6.02 -0.77 -16.29
CA SER A 115 5.94 0.06 -17.51
C SER A 115 4.88 1.16 -17.41
N ILE A 116 3.96 1.08 -16.45
CA ILE A 116 2.89 2.07 -16.24
C ILE A 116 3.32 3.10 -15.20
N VAL A 117 3.83 2.60 -14.06
CA VAL A 117 4.29 3.42 -12.93
C VAL A 117 5.60 2.90 -12.38
N ARG A 118 6.52 3.79 -11.98
CA ARG A 118 7.85 3.42 -11.48
C ARG A 118 7.81 2.69 -10.14
N HIS A 119 6.83 3.02 -9.29
CA HIS A 119 6.70 2.46 -7.94
C HIS A 119 5.34 1.76 -7.74
N PRO A 120 5.03 0.70 -8.53
CA PRO A 120 3.71 0.08 -8.54
C PRO A 120 3.30 -0.49 -7.17
N LEU A 121 4.27 -0.99 -6.38
CA LEU A 121 4.04 -1.56 -5.07
C LEU A 121 3.63 -0.49 -4.03
N HIS A 122 4.25 0.69 -4.08
CA HIS A 122 3.87 1.82 -3.23
C HIS A 122 2.56 2.45 -3.68
N THR A 123 2.37 2.63 -4.99
CA THR A 123 1.12 3.16 -5.55
C THR A 123 -0.09 2.30 -5.15
N SER A 124 0.02 0.98 -5.29
CA SER A 124 -1.04 0.05 -4.93
C SER A 124 -1.35 0.07 -3.43
N LEU A 125 -0.33 0.15 -2.57
CA LEU A 125 -0.51 0.30 -1.12
C LEU A 125 -1.23 1.61 -0.77
N LEU A 126 -0.88 2.73 -1.40
CA LEU A 126 -1.54 4.01 -1.15
C LEU A 126 -3.00 4.03 -1.60
N ILE A 127 -3.30 3.42 -2.76
CA ILE A 127 -4.67 3.22 -3.23
C ILE A 127 -5.46 2.38 -2.23
N PHE A 128 -4.86 1.30 -1.73
CA PHE A 128 -5.48 0.45 -0.71
C PHE A 128 -5.78 1.23 0.58
N LEU A 129 -4.82 2.00 1.11
CA LEU A 129 -4.99 2.77 2.34
C LEU A 129 -6.03 3.88 2.19
N ALA A 130 -5.96 4.66 1.11
CA ALA A 130 -6.93 5.72 0.83
C ALA A 130 -8.34 5.15 0.64
N GLY A 131 -8.47 4.05 -0.12
CA GLY A 131 -9.73 3.33 -0.29
C GLY A 131 -10.28 2.82 1.05
N SER A 132 -9.40 2.29 1.92
CA SER A 132 -9.78 1.80 3.25
C SER A 132 -10.26 2.91 4.18
N CYS A 133 -9.65 4.10 4.14
CA CYS A 133 -10.15 5.28 4.86
C CYS A 133 -11.56 5.66 4.39
N VAL A 134 -11.80 5.71 3.08
CA VAL A 134 -13.11 6.04 2.52
C VAL A 134 -14.13 4.94 2.83
N TYR A 135 -13.72 3.67 2.78
CA TYR A 135 -14.55 2.51 3.10
C TYR A 135 -15.07 2.56 4.55
N LEU A 136 -14.19 2.93 5.49
CA LEU A 136 -14.50 3.02 6.92
C LEU A 136 -15.09 4.39 7.34
N ALA A 137 -15.20 5.35 6.40
CA ALA A 137 -15.58 6.75 6.67
C ALA A 137 -14.63 7.44 7.68
N SER A 138 -13.35 7.09 7.65
CA SER A 138 -12.28 7.59 8.51
C SER A 138 -11.51 8.73 7.81
N PHE A 139 -12.14 9.91 7.73
CA PHE A 139 -11.60 11.05 7.01
C PHE A 139 -10.41 11.74 7.72
N GLY A 140 -10.34 11.63 9.05
CA GLY A 140 -9.17 12.09 9.82
C GLY A 140 -7.91 11.30 9.43
N SER A 141 -8.04 9.98 9.34
CA SER A 141 -6.97 9.09 8.88
C SER A 141 -6.60 9.36 7.42
N LEU A 142 -7.57 9.70 6.56
CA LEU A 142 -7.28 10.14 5.20
C LEU A 142 -6.44 11.43 5.18
N PHE A 143 -6.76 12.41 6.03
CA PHE A 143 -5.98 13.63 6.16
C PHE A 143 -4.56 13.35 6.66
N VAL A 144 -4.41 12.47 7.65
CA VAL A 144 -3.09 12.00 8.14
C VAL A 144 -2.31 11.32 7.02
N LEU A 145 -2.94 10.51 6.18
CA LEU A 145 -2.29 9.87 5.02
C LEU A 145 -1.76 10.91 4.04
N ILE A 146 -2.58 11.92 3.70
CA ILE A 146 -2.19 13.00 2.77
C ILE A 146 -1.05 13.82 3.38
N TRP A 147 -1.13 14.15 4.67
CA TRP A 147 -0.07 14.84 5.38
C TRP A 147 1.24 14.03 5.33
N TYR A 148 1.16 12.74 5.66
CA TYR A 148 2.31 11.84 5.62
C TYR A 148 2.96 11.82 4.24
N LEU A 149 2.18 11.67 3.17
CA LEU A 149 2.69 11.72 1.80
C LEU A 149 3.43 13.03 1.49
N LYS A 150 2.90 14.16 1.97
CA LYS A 150 3.54 15.47 1.79
C LYS A 150 4.85 15.58 2.57
N THR A 151 4.88 15.12 3.82
CA THR A 151 6.07 15.18 4.69
C THR A 151 7.19 14.29 4.16
N TYR A 152 6.85 13.11 3.65
CA TYR A 152 7.83 12.11 3.21
C TYR A 152 8.20 12.22 1.72
N ASN A 153 7.73 13.27 1.02
CA ASN A 153 8.00 13.49 -0.40
C ASN A 153 9.52 13.46 -0.73
N VAL A 154 10.36 14.01 0.16
CA VAL A 154 11.82 14.00 0.00
C VAL A 154 12.39 12.57 0.00
N LYS A 155 11.89 11.67 0.86
CA LYS A 155 12.33 10.27 0.86
C LYS A 155 11.89 9.53 -0.41
N TYR A 156 10.67 9.81 -0.87
CA TYR A 156 10.20 9.25 -2.13
C TYR A 156 11.02 9.74 -3.34
N GLN A 157 11.46 11.00 -3.34
CA GLN A 157 12.37 11.53 -4.36
C GLN A 157 13.72 10.81 -4.34
N GLN A 158 14.30 10.57 -3.16
CA GLN A 158 15.55 9.81 -3.03
C GLN A 158 15.43 8.37 -3.55
N LEU A 159 14.28 7.71 -3.30
CA LEU A 159 14.00 6.39 -3.85
C LEU A 159 13.92 6.43 -5.38
N ASP A 160 13.26 7.45 -5.92
CA ASP A 160 13.09 7.65 -7.36
C ASP A 160 14.41 8.00 -8.08
N ASP A 161 15.29 8.75 -7.42
CA ASP A 161 16.64 9.06 -7.91
C ASP A 161 17.50 7.80 -8.05
N SER A 162 17.28 6.77 -7.22
CA SER A 162 17.99 5.49 -7.34
C SER A 162 17.67 4.72 -8.64
N LEU A 163 16.55 5.08 -9.31
CA LEU A 163 16.12 4.51 -10.59
C LEU A 163 16.54 5.37 -11.80
N ARG A 164 17.14 6.55 -11.59
CA ARG A 164 17.64 7.43 -12.68
C ARG A 164 18.78 6.83 -13.50
N THR A 165 19.32 5.67 -13.10
CA THR A 165 20.32 4.93 -13.88
C THR A 165 19.84 4.58 -15.30
N SER A 166 18.53 4.46 -15.52
CA SER A 166 17.92 4.31 -16.86
C SER A 166 17.12 5.56 -17.24
N ARG A 167 17.80 6.56 -17.82
CA ARG A 167 17.22 7.88 -18.17
C ARG A 167 15.98 7.78 -19.05
N GLU A 168 15.98 6.89 -20.04
CA GLU A 168 14.83 6.71 -20.95
C GLU A 168 13.58 6.19 -20.23
N TYR A 169 13.75 5.22 -19.33
CA TYR A 169 12.66 4.70 -18.51
C TYR A 169 12.12 5.76 -17.54
N TYR A 170 13.01 6.55 -16.94
CA TYR A 170 12.63 7.63 -16.02
C TYR A 170 11.77 8.70 -16.71
N LEU A 171 12.12 9.09 -17.93
CA LEU A 171 11.40 10.11 -18.68
C LEU A 171 10.02 9.64 -19.18
N ASN A 172 9.91 8.37 -19.58
CA ASN A 172 8.71 7.84 -20.22
C ASN A 172 7.67 7.26 -19.25
N THR A 173 8.07 6.99 -18.00
CA THR A 173 7.22 6.31 -17.01
C THR A 173 6.89 7.25 -15.86
N ARG A 174 5.65 7.27 -15.36
CA ARG A 174 5.26 8.14 -14.23
C ARG A 174 5.68 7.52 -12.90
N ALA A 175 5.96 8.34 -11.87
CA ALA A 175 6.29 7.83 -10.53
C ALA A 175 5.17 6.96 -9.93
N GLY A 176 3.90 7.36 -10.13
CA GLY A 176 2.72 6.72 -9.54
C GLY A 176 2.46 7.09 -8.08
N ILE A 177 3.31 7.90 -7.46
CA ILE A 177 3.16 8.38 -6.08
C ILE A 177 2.67 9.84 -6.13
N PRO A 178 1.60 10.20 -5.40
CA PRO A 178 1.13 11.58 -5.34
C PRO A 178 2.24 12.53 -4.89
N PHE A 179 2.27 13.74 -5.46
CA PHE A 179 3.27 14.80 -5.16
C PHE A 179 4.71 14.53 -5.62
N LEU A 180 4.99 13.35 -6.19
CA LEU A 180 6.20 13.14 -7.00
C LEU A 180 5.94 13.61 -8.43
N THR A 181 6.42 14.80 -8.77
CA THR A 181 6.50 15.24 -10.16
C THR A 181 7.80 14.77 -10.78
N ASN A 182 7.77 14.47 -12.09
CA ASN A 182 9.00 14.32 -12.86
C ASN A 182 9.72 15.67 -12.86
N ILE A 183 10.77 15.78 -12.06
CA ILE A 183 11.66 16.92 -12.08
C ILE A 183 12.49 16.78 -13.36
N GLU A 184 12.01 17.47 -14.40
CA GLU A 184 12.70 17.98 -15.60
C GLU A 184 11.81 17.85 -16.86
N GLN A 185 10.85 18.76 -16.97
CA GLN A 185 10.50 19.37 -18.26
C GLN A 185 10.77 20.87 -18.13
N LYS A 186 12.04 21.25 -18.18
CA LYS A 186 12.47 22.62 -18.47
C LYS A 186 13.67 22.55 -19.40
#